data_AF-A0AAU5LI24-F1
#
_entry.id   AF-A0AAU5LI24-F1
#
_cell.length_a   1.000
_cell.length_b   1.000
_cell.length_c   1.000
_cell.angle_alpha   90.00
_cell.angle_beta   90.00
_cell.angle_gamma   90.00
#
_symmetry.space_group_name_H-M   'P 1'
#
loop_
_entity.id
_entity.type
_entity.pdbx_description
1 polymer ?
#
loop_
_entity_poly.entity_id
_entity_poly.type
_entity_poly.pdbx_seq_one_letter_code
_entity_poly.pdbx_strand_id
1 'polypeptide(L)'
;MLRIEFTAEDLAKTRILPTLGPFAETVLGVGSVRMARYPTAPWLAALRGSSVHELSDLARFYSPTPWIQLDLFSRVGAAADFGEAAERVLAMPDHLFRDEVEVARCRYTASWLRGIERAELAPRRRMVSVLERLHADTVAPHWSAISTALETERARLSRILADRGVEGLLSSLHPSIRWKSPVLELPTAGRWAMEPLLGRLQGEGLVVVPSVFCATGPTPYFPHDGRPAVLVYPIASDELWTSTSSSTALATLLGRTRAAMLQALAAGGTTTELAERVGVSLASASQHATALREAGLAVSVRERNKMQHGLTPLGQAVLERALR
;
A
#
# COMPACT_ATOMS: atom_id res chain seq x y z
N MET A 1 -2.25 -23.72 9.59
CA MET A 1 -1.06 -22.83 9.69
C MET A 1 -0.30 -22.95 8.39
N LEU A 2 0.16 -21.86 7.77
CA LEU A 2 0.91 -21.91 6.52
C LEU A 2 2.41 -21.86 6.86
N ARG A 3 3.19 -22.72 6.22
CA ARG A 3 4.64 -22.83 6.37
C ARG A 3 5.27 -22.55 5.01
N ILE A 4 6.14 -21.56 4.91
CA ILE A 4 6.91 -21.27 3.70
C ILE A 4 8.34 -21.71 3.96
N GLU A 5 8.81 -22.67 3.19
CA GLU A 5 10.18 -23.18 3.30
C GLU A 5 11.11 -22.40 2.36
N PHE A 6 12.21 -21.90 2.91
CA PHE A 6 13.22 -21.13 2.17
C PHE A 6 14.43 -22.00 1.87
N THR A 7 14.92 -21.91 0.63
CA THR A 7 16.29 -22.29 0.28
C THR A 7 17.27 -21.14 0.53
N ALA A 8 18.57 -21.41 0.46
CA ALA A 8 19.58 -20.36 0.52
C ALA A 8 19.44 -19.36 -0.65
N GLU A 9 19.03 -19.82 -1.83
CA GLU A 9 18.76 -18.97 -2.98
C GLU A 9 17.56 -18.05 -2.74
N ASP A 10 16.50 -18.58 -2.12
CA ASP A 10 15.33 -17.78 -1.76
C ASP A 10 15.66 -16.67 -0.76
N LEU A 11 16.49 -16.98 0.23
CA LEU A 11 16.97 -16.00 1.19
C LEU A 11 17.79 -14.90 0.51
N ALA A 12 18.67 -15.28 -0.43
CA ALA A 12 19.50 -14.33 -1.18
C ALA A 12 18.67 -13.41 -2.10
N LYS A 13 17.55 -13.91 -2.64
CA LYS A 13 16.64 -13.14 -3.52
C LYS A 13 15.52 -12.42 -2.76
N THR A 14 15.49 -12.51 -1.43
CA THR A 14 14.47 -11.82 -0.63
C THR A 14 14.65 -10.30 -0.70
N ARG A 15 13.57 -9.59 -1.03
CA ARG A 15 13.58 -8.13 -1.25
C ARG A 15 12.40 -7.44 -0.59
N ILE A 16 12.56 -6.15 -0.32
CA ILE A 16 11.52 -5.30 0.25
C ILE A 16 11.05 -4.32 -0.83
N LEU A 17 9.75 -4.29 -1.10
CA LEU A 17 9.13 -3.21 -1.85
C LEU A 17 8.37 -2.30 -0.88
N PRO A 18 8.35 -0.98 -1.12
CA PRO A 18 7.58 -0.06 -0.29
C PRO A 18 6.07 -0.28 -0.49
N THR A 19 5.66 -0.54 -1.72
CA THR A 19 4.26 -0.76 -2.08
C THR A 19 4.18 -1.50 -3.42
N LEU A 20 3.02 -2.10 -3.69
CA LEU A 20 2.63 -2.55 -5.04
C LEU A 20 1.86 -1.46 -5.81
N GLY A 21 1.66 -0.29 -5.19
CA GLY A 21 1.03 0.86 -5.83
C GLY A 21 -0.42 1.09 -5.40
N PRO A 22 -1.02 2.17 -5.91
CA PRO A 22 -2.36 2.62 -5.49
C PRO A 22 -3.46 1.63 -5.85
N PHE A 23 -3.29 0.87 -6.95
CA PHE A 23 -4.22 -0.19 -7.33
C PHE A 23 -4.27 -1.31 -6.29
N ALA A 24 -3.12 -1.77 -5.82
CA ALA A 24 -3.04 -2.83 -4.81
C ALA A 24 -3.71 -2.39 -3.49
N GLU A 25 -3.40 -1.19 -3.00
CA GLU A 25 -4.02 -0.61 -1.80
C GLU A 25 -5.54 -0.46 -1.96
N THR A 26 -6.02 -0.09 -3.16
CA THR A 26 -7.46 0.00 -3.45
C THR A 26 -8.14 -1.37 -3.35
N VAL A 27 -7.55 -2.41 -3.97
CA VAL A 27 -8.09 -3.78 -3.90
C VAL A 27 -8.06 -4.32 -2.47
N LEU A 28 -6.97 -4.09 -1.74
CA LEU A 28 -6.83 -4.49 -0.33
C LEU A 28 -7.87 -3.78 0.56
N GLY A 29 -8.14 -2.49 0.29
CA GLY A 29 -9.19 -1.69 0.92
C GLY A 29 -10.59 -2.28 0.80
N VAL A 30 -10.93 -2.88 -0.35
CA VAL A 30 -12.23 -3.55 -0.54
C VAL A 30 -12.45 -4.68 0.48
N GLY A 31 -11.41 -5.49 0.75
CA GLY A 31 -11.50 -6.54 1.78
C GLY A 31 -11.66 -5.97 3.20
N SER A 32 -10.96 -4.87 3.48
CA SER A 32 -11.06 -4.14 4.74
C SER A 32 -12.48 -3.67 5.07
N VAL A 33 -13.22 -3.17 4.07
CA VAL A 33 -14.64 -2.79 4.21
C VAL A 33 -15.49 -3.99 4.66
N ARG A 34 -15.30 -5.15 4.02
CA ARG A 34 -16.06 -6.37 4.35
C ARG A 34 -15.80 -6.92 5.75
N MET A 35 -14.60 -6.72 6.27
CA MET A 35 -14.24 -7.19 7.61
C MET A 35 -14.76 -6.26 8.72
N ALA A 36 -15.29 -5.08 8.37
CA ALA A 36 -15.60 -4.01 9.32
C ALA A 36 -14.45 -3.72 10.30
N ARG A 37 -13.19 -3.96 9.88
CA ARG A 37 -12.00 -3.82 10.72
C ARG A 37 -11.55 -2.37 10.91
N TYR A 38 -12.07 -1.45 10.10
CA TYR A 38 -11.78 -0.02 10.17
C TYR A 38 -13.04 0.85 10.19
N PRO A 39 -14.07 0.55 11.01
CA PRO A 39 -15.39 1.18 10.91
C PRO A 39 -15.36 2.70 11.14
N THR A 40 -14.25 3.24 11.62
CA THR A 40 -14.00 4.66 11.95
C THR A 40 -12.94 5.32 11.07
N ALA A 41 -12.33 4.62 10.10
CA ALA A 41 -11.28 5.23 9.29
C ALA A 41 -11.87 6.33 8.38
N PRO A 42 -11.27 7.53 8.31
CA PRO A 42 -11.76 8.68 7.53
C PRO A 42 -12.01 8.36 6.05
N TRP A 43 -11.23 7.47 5.44
CA TRP A 43 -11.45 7.03 4.07
C TRP A 43 -12.76 6.22 3.91
N LEU A 44 -13.24 5.51 4.95
CA LEU A 44 -14.58 4.92 4.95
C LEU A 44 -15.69 5.97 5.08
N ALA A 45 -15.43 7.10 5.76
CA ALA A 45 -16.39 8.20 5.83
C ALA A 45 -16.58 8.88 4.46
N ALA A 46 -15.58 8.81 3.58
CA ALA A 46 -15.67 9.25 2.19
C ALA A 46 -16.58 8.34 1.34
N LEU A 47 -16.82 7.09 1.74
CA LEU A 47 -17.66 6.12 1.02
C LEU A 47 -19.18 6.34 1.13
N ARG A 48 -19.65 7.52 1.56
CA ARG A 48 -21.09 7.77 1.79
C ARG A 48 -21.87 7.85 0.46
N GLY A 49 -23.00 7.11 0.37
CA GLY A 49 -23.96 7.19 -0.74
C GLY A 49 -23.99 5.96 -1.65
N SER A 50 -24.31 6.16 -2.94
CA SER A 50 -24.49 5.12 -3.97
C SER A 50 -23.31 4.14 -4.10
N SER A 51 -22.11 4.57 -3.70
CA SER A 51 -20.88 3.76 -3.70
C SER A 51 -20.95 2.54 -2.77
N VAL A 52 -21.74 2.56 -1.68
CA VAL A 52 -21.81 1.43 -0.74
C VAL A 52 -22.42 0.18 -1.36
N HIS A 53 -23.41 0.32 -2.25
CA HIS A 53 -24.06 -0.82 -2.90
C HIS A 53 -23.16 -1.44 -3.97
N GLU A 54 -22.55 -0.61 -4.82
CA GLU A 54 -21.54 -1.06 -5.79
C GLU A 54 -20.33 -1.69 -5.10
N LEU A 55 -19.91 -1.18 -3.93
CA LEU A 55 -18.83 -1.76 -3.14
C LEU A 55 -19.22 -3.05 -2.46
N SER A 56 -20.48 -3.23 -2.04
CA SER A 56 -20.94 -4.51 -1.50
C SER A 56 -20.88 -5.60 -2.56
N ASP A 57 -21.29 -5.30 -3.79
CA ASP A 57 -21.23 -6.23 -4.91
C ASP A 57 -19.78 -6.45 -5.40
N LEU A 58 -18.97 -5.38 -5.47
CA LEU A 58 -17.55 -5.48 -5.80
C LEU A 58 -16.76 -6.22 -4.71
N ALA A 59 -17.09 -6.06 -3.44
CA ALA A 59 -16.42 -6.75 -2.35
C ALA A 59 -16.87 -8.20 -2.21
N ARG A 60 -18.13 -8.50 -2.55
CA ARG A 60 -18.56 -9.88 -2.84
C ARG A 60 -17.72 -10.46 -3.95
N PHE A 61 -17.51 -9.70 -5.02
CA PHE A 61 -16.76 -10.10 -6.21
C PHE A 61 -15.26 -10.33 -5.96
N TYR A 62 -14.57 -9.34 -5.41
CA TYR A 62 -13.12 -9.39 -5.22
C TYR A 62 -12.72 -10.20 -4.02
N SER A 63 -13.52 -10.19 -2.97
CA SER A 63 -13.14 -10.76 -1.69
C SER A 63 -14.16 -11.79 -1.23
N PRO A 64 -14.35 -12.93 -1.93
CA PRO A 64 -15.47 -13.87 -1.73
C PRO A 64 -15.77 -14.18 -0.26
N THR A 65 -14.72 -14.30 0.53
CA THR A 65 -14.76 -14.26 1.98
C THR A 65 -13.83 -13.14 2.48
N PRO A 66 -13.99 -12.67 3.73
CA PRO A 66 -13.05 -11.76 4.38
C PRO A 66 -11.56 -12.06 4.14
N TRP A 67 -11.20 -13.34 3.91
CA TRP A 67 -9.84 -13.85 3.89
C TRP A 67 -9.31 -14.19 2.50
N ILE A 68 -10.10 -13.93 1.45
CA ILE A 68 -9.71 -14.21 0.06
C ILE A 68 -9.80 -12.89 -0.68
N GLN A 69 -8.82 -12.62 -1.53
CA GLN A 69 -8.91 -11.60 -2.55
C GLN A 69 -8.40 -12.19 -3.86
N LEU A 70 -9.02 -11.83 -4.98
CA LEU A 70 -8.45 -12.12 -6.30
C LEU A 70 -7.07 -11.49 -6.38
N ASP A 71 -6.05 -12.28 -6.68
CA ASP A 71 -4.68 -11.80 -6.78
C ASP A 71 -4.45 -11.14 -8.13
N LEU A 72 -5.05 -9.96 -8.33
CA LEU A 72 -4.83 -9.19 -9.55
C LEU A 72 -3.58 -8.31 -9.44
N PHE A 73 -3.27 -7.84 -8.24
CA PHE A 73 -2.19 -6.87 -8.02
C PHE A 73 -0.81 -7.51 -8.01
N SER A 74 -0.61 -8.72 -7.46
CA SER A 74 0.69 -9.39 -7.59
C SER A 74 0.91 -9.80 -9.05
N ARG A 75 -0.18 -10.14 -9.76
CA ARG A 75 -0.17 -10.54 -11.17
C ARG A 75 0.16 -9.41 -12.15
N VAL A 76 -0.19 -8.17 -11.86
CA VAL A 76 0.25 -7.01 -12.68
C VAL A 76 1.51 -6.34 -12.18
N GLY A 77 2.01 -6.76 -11.01
CA GLY A 77 3.19 -6.22 -10.37
C GLY A 77 2.99 -4.79 -9.83
N ALA A 78 4.06 -4.23 -9.28
CA ALA A 78 4.02 -2.85 -8.81
C ALA A 78 3.78 -1.86 -9.97
N ALA A 79 2.94 -0.87 -9.73
CA ALA A 79 2.65 0.24 -10.63
C ALA A 79 2.70 1.56 -9.87
N ALA A 80 3.19 2.62 -10.50
CA ALA A 80 3.29 3.92 -9.84
C ALA A 80 1.93 4.62 -9.72
N ASP A 81 1.06 4.36 -10.70
CA ASP A 81 -0.28 4.93 -10.79
C ASP A 81 -1.35 3.84 -10.95
N PHE A 82 -2.60 4.21 -10.68
CA PHE A 82 -3.72 3.29 -10.75
C PHE A 82 -4.02 2.87 -12.20
N GLY A 83 -3.92 3.82 -13.14
CA GLY A 83 -4.25 3.64 -14.55
C GLY A 83 -3.36 2.59 -15.21
N GLU A 84 -2.05 2.65 -14.94
CA GLU A 84 -1.06 1.69 -15.41
C GLU A 84 -1.40 0.26 -14.95
N ALA A 85 -1.68 0.06 -13.67
CA ALA A 85 -2.09 -1.25 -13.16
C ALA A 85 -3.43 -1.70 -13.78
N ALA A 86 -4.39 -0.79 -13.91
CA ALA A 86 -5.68 -1.06 -14.53
C ALA A 86 -5.54 -1.51 -15.99
N GLU A 87 -4.70 -0.84 -16.78
CA GLU A 87 -4.38 -1.23 -18.16
C GLU A 87 -3.75 -2.62 -18.22
N ARG A 88 -2.81 -2.93 -17.32
CA ARG A 88 -2.21 -4.27 -17.22
C ARG A 88 -3.24 -5.33 -16.85
N VAL A 89 -4.22 -5.04 -15.98
CA VAL A 89 -5.33 -5.95 -15.67
C VAL A 89 -6.22 -6.17 -16.90
N LEU A 90 -6.51 -5.11 -17.66
CA LEU A 90 -7.31 -5.22 -18.88
C LEU A 90 -6.59 -5.96 -20.01
N ALA A 91 -5.26 -5.84 -20.08
CA ALA A 91 -4.40 -6.54 -21.04
C ALA A 91 -4.03 -7.95 -20.60
N MET A 92 -4.37 -8.36 -19.37
CA MET A 92 -4.05 -9.68 -18.83
C MET A 92 -4.64 -10.79 -19.72
N PRO A 93 -3.85 -11.81 -20.11
CA PRO A 93 -4.36 -12.96 -20.84
C PRO A 93 -5.53 -13.65 -20.12
N ASP A 94 -6.54 -14.05 -20.89
CA ASP A 94 -7.80 -14.60 -20.37
C ASP A 94 -7.64 -15.87 -19.53
N HIS A 95 -6.63 -16.68 -19.81
CA HIS A 95 -6.34 -17.87 -19.03
C HIS A 95 -5.85 -17.51 -17.62
N LEU A 96 -4.96 -16.52 -17.47
CA LEU A 96 -4.46 -16.09 -16.15
C LEU A 96 -5.59 -15.50 -15.30
N PHE A 97 -6.46 -14.69 -15.90
CA PHE A 97 -7.61 -14.15 -15.18
C PHE A 97 -8.58 -15.26 -14.75
N ARG A 98 -8.82 -16.25 -15.62
CA ARG A 98 -9.65 -17.41 -15.28
C ARG A 98 -9.04 -18.26 -14.17
N ASP A 99 -7.74 -18.46 -14.16
CA ASP A 99 -7.06 -19.22 -13.12
C ASP A 99 -7.27 -18.57 -11.75
N GLU A 100 -7.18 -17.25 -11.64
CA GLU A 100 -7.46 -16.52 -10.39
C GLU A 100 -8.92 -16.68 -9.94
N VAL A 101 -9.86 -16.58 -10.88
CA VAL A 101 -11.28 -16.80 -10.60
C VAL A 101 -11.55 -18.24 -10.18
N GLU A 102 -10.91 -19.21 -10.82
CA GLU A 102 -11.08 -20.64 -10.52
C GLU A 102 -10.44 -21.01 -9.18
N VAL A 103 -9.29 -20.44 -8.83
CA VAL A 103 -8.70 -20.59 -7.49
C VAL A 103 -9.66 -20.05 -6.42
N ALA A 104 -10.32 -18.92 -6.69
CA ALA A 104 -11.35 -18.40 -5.79
C ALA A 104 -12.59 -19.34 -5.69
N ARG A 105 -12.99 -19.99 -6.79
CA ARG A 105 -14.10 -20.97 -6.85
C ARG A 105 -13.76 -22.29 -6.16
N CYS A 106 -12.65 -22.91 -6.52
CA CYS A 106 -12.22 -24.22 -6.02
C CYS A 106 -12.00 -24.20 -4.51
N ARG A 107 -11.53 -23.06 -3.97
CA ARG A 107 -11.30 -22.93 -2.53
C ARG A 107 -12.61 -22.69 -1.75
N TYR A 108 -13.68 -22.17 -2.38
CA TYR A 108 -14.94 -21.78 -1.69
C TYR A 108 -16.19 -21.74 -2.60
N THR A 109 -17.33 -22.26 -2.10
CA THR A 109 -18.62 -22.29 -2.81
C THR A 109 -19.31 -20.92 -2.87
N ALA A 110 -18.85 -20.04 -3.76
CA ALA A 110 -19.49 -18.75 -4.02
C ALA A 110 -20.45 -18.85 -5.21
N SER A 111 -21.76 -18.86 -4.93
CA SER A 111 -22.82 -18.97 -5.95
C SER A 111 -22.87 -17.79 -6.93
N TRP A 112 -22.32 -16.63 -6.57
CA TRP A 112 -22.24 -15.43 -7.40
C TRP A 112 -21.11 -15.47 -8.45
N LEU A 113 -20.16 -16.43 -8.35
CA LEU A 113 -19.15 -16.68 -9.39
C LEU A 113 -19.76 -17.32 -10.66
N ARG A 114 -21.01 -17.78 -10.60
CA ARG A 114 -21.78 -18.25 -11.77
C ARG A 114 -22.07 -17.04 -12.68
N GLY A 115 -21.38 -16.97 -13.82
CA GLY A 115 -21.52 -15.88 -14.80
C GLY A 115 -20.20 -15.24 -15.25
N ILE A 116 -19.10 -15.47 -14.52
CA ILE A 116 -17.74 -15.01 -14.91
C ILE A 116 -17.06 -16.02 -15.87
N GLU A 117 -17.72 -17.15 -16.12
CA GLU A 117 -17.23 -18.35 -16.82
C GLU A 117 -16.71 -18.09 -18.25
N ARG A 118 -17.07 -16.96 -18.87
CA ARG A 118 -16.70 -16.68 -20.27
C ARG A 118 -15.45 -15.85 -20.47
N ALA A 119 -14.74 -15.44 -19.41
CA ALA A 119 -13.56 -14.58 -19.53
C ALA A 119 -13.83 -13.29 -20.32
N GLU A 120 -15.08 -12.85 -20.43
CA GLU A 120 -15.46 -11.72 -21.28
C GLU A 120 -14.80 -10.42 -20.78
N LEU A 121 -14.31 -9.61 -21.72
CA LEU A 121 -13.72 -8.29 -21.45
C LEU A 121 -14.70 -7.33 -20.75
N ALA A 122 -16.01 -7.48 -20.97
CA ALA A 122 -17.03 -6.61 -20.40
C ALA A 122 -17.09 -6.66 -18.86
N PRO A 123 -17.13 -7.85 -18.21
CA PRO A 123 -16.92 -7.98 -16.77
C PRO A 123 -15.63 -7.35 -16.24
N ARG A 124 -14.47 -7.56 -16.90
CA ARG A 124 -13.19 -6.97 -16.46
C ARG A 124 -13.17 -5.45 -16.55
N ARG A 125 -13.72 -4.87 -17.61
CA ARG A 125 -13.85 -3.41 -17.76
C ARG A 125 -14.77 -2.80 -16.71
N ARG A 126 -15.92 -3.43 -16.46
CA ARG A 126 -16.84 -3.00 -15.40
C ARG A 126 -16.12 -3.01 -14.05
N MET A 127 -15.40 -4.09 -13.77
CA MET A 127 -14.62 -4.28 -12.55
C MET A 127 -13.56 -3.17 -12.35
N VAL A 128 -12.73 -2.92 -13.35
CA VAL A 128 -11.72 -1.83 -13.32
C VAL A 128 -12.38 -0.47 -13.12
N SER A 129 -13.50 -0.19 -13.81
CA SER A 129 -14.22 1.07 -13.68
C SER A 129 -14.77 1.32 -12.26
N VAL A 130 -15.25 0.26 -11.58
CA VAL A 130 -15.69 0.40 -10.18
C VAL A 130 -14.50 0.64 -9.25
N LEU A 131 -13.39 -0.08 -9.44
CA LEU A 131 -12.17 0.14 -8.65
C LEU A 131 -11.59 1.54 -8.87
N GLU A 132 -11.69 2.09 -10.07
CA GLU A 132 -11.23 3.44 -10.39
C GLU A 132 -12.02 4.49 -9.63
N ARG A 133 -13.36 4.37 -9.58
CA ARG A 133 -14.20 5.25 -8.76
C ARG A 133 -13.87 5.12 -7.28
N LEU A 134 -13.75 3.88 -6.79
CA LEU A 134 -13.37 3.63 -5.40
C LEU A 134 -12.01 4.26 -5.09
N HIS A 135 -11.03 4.08 -5.96
CA HIS A 135 -9.70 4.64 -5.81
C HIS A 135 -9.77 6.17 -5.70
N ALA A 136 -10.47 6.83 -6.63
CA ALA A 136 -10.64 8.27 -6.67
C ALA A 136 -11.29 8.82 -5.39
N ASP A 137 -12.30 8.10 -4.85
CA ASP A 137 -13.06 8.53 -3.67
C ASP A 137 -12.33 8.25 -2.35
N THR A 138 -11.43 7.25 -2.29
CA THR A 138 -10.88 6.74 -1.02
C THR A 138 -9.37 6.77 -0.91
N VAL A 139 -8.64 6.19 -1.87
CA VAL A 139 -7.19 6.01 -1.77
C VAL A 139 -6.48 7.22 -2.35
N ALA A 140 -6.92 7.72 -3.50
CA ALA A 140 -6.29 8.84 -4.21
C ALA A 140 -6.14 10.11 -3.32
N PRO A 141 -7.15 10.54 -2.55
CA PRO A 141 -7.04 11.75 -1.72
C PRO A 141 -5.97 11.64 -0.62
N HIS A 142 -5.66 10.41 -0.20
CA HIS A 142 -4.74 10.11 0.89
C HIS A 142 -3.44 9.46 0.42
N TRP A 143 -3.24 9.29 -0.90
CA TRP A 143 -2.15 8.50 -1.45
C TRP A 143 -0.76 8.99 -1.05
N SER A 144 -0.57 10.31 -0.94
CA SER A 144 0.69 10.90 -0.47
C SER A 144 1.03 10.47 0.96
N ALA A 145 0.04 10.51 1.87
CA ALA A 145 0.23 10.09 3.26
C ALA A 145 0.45 8.57 3.37
N ILE A 146 -0.33 7.78 2.63
CA ILE A 146 -0.17 6.32 2.53
C ILE A 146 1.23 5.98 2.03
N SER A 147 1.67 6.56 0.91
CA SER A 147 2.99 6.32 0.33
C SER A 147 4.11 6.68 1.30
N THR A 148 3.97 7.78 2.03
CA THR A 148 4.95 8.20 3.04
C THR A 148 5.06 7.19 4.19
N ALA A 149 3.95 6.67 4.70
CA ALA A 149 3.97 5.64 5.74
C ALA A 149 4.59 4.32 5.22
N LEU A 150 4.27 3.93 4.00
CA LEU A 150 4.82 2.73 3.36
C LEU A 150 6.33 2.84 3.11
N GLU A 151 6.82 4.00 2.66
CA GLU A 151 8.27 4.26 2.55
C GLU A 151 8.96 4.31 3.91
N THR A 152 8.31 4.87 4.93
CA THR A 152 8.84 4.88 6.30
C THR A 152 9.02 3.46 6.83
N GLU A 153 8.05 2.59 6.57
CA GLU A 153 8.16 1.18 6.93
C GLU A 153 9.27 0.48 6.15
N ARG A 154 9.38 0.72 4.83
CA ARG A 154 10.50 0.18 4.04
C ARG A 154 11.85 0.61 4.60
N ALA A 155 11.99 1.88 5.01
CA ALA A 155 13.22 2.38 5.61
C ALA A 155 13.51 1.68 6.95
N ARG A 156 12.48 1.41 7.78
CA ARG A 156 12.61 0.62 9.01
C ARG A 156 13.10 -0.81 8.71
N LEU A 157 12.47 -1.50 7.75
CA LEU A 157 12.85 -2.85 7.36
C LEU A 157 14.26 -2.91 6.75
N SER A 158 14.64 -1.91 5.95
CA SER A 158 15.97 -1.83 5.33
C SER A 158 17.08 -1.72 6.37
N ARG A 159 16.87 -0.92 7.44
CA ARG A 159 17.79 -0.86 8.58
C ARG A 159 17.88 -2.20 9.29
N ILE A 160 16.75 -2.85 9.55
CA ILE A 160 16.73 -4.18 10.18
C ILE A 160 17.49 -5.22 9.35
N LEU A 161 17.30 -5.21 8.03
CA LEU A 161 18.01 -6.09 7.12
C LEU A 161 19.53 -5.84 7.16
N ALA A 162 19.95 -4.57 7.17
CA ALA A 162 21.36 -4.21 7.26
C ALA A 162 21.99 -4.62 8.60
N ASP A 163 21.28 -4.42 9.71
CA ASP A 163 21.80 -4.63 11.06
C ASP A 163 21.71 -6.10 11.52
N ARG A 164 20.67 -6.82 11.09
CA ARG A 164 20.31 -8.16 11.61
C ARG A 164 20.10 -9.22 10.52
N GLY A 165 20.39 -8.90 9.26
CA GLY A 165 20.24 -9.81 8.14
C GLY A 165 18.79 -10.19 7.83
N VAL A 166 18.63 -11.16 6.91
CA VAL A 166 17.33 -11.60 6.43
C VAL A 166 16.47 -12.26 7.52
N GLU A 167 17.09 -12.97 8.48
CA GLU A 167 16.38 -13.57 9.60
C GLU A 167 15.76 -12.50 10.52
N GLY A 168 16.52 -11.43 10.79
CA GLY A 168 16.04 -10.28 11.54
C GLY A 168 14.89 -9.57 10.82
N LEU A 169 14.97 -9.44 9.49
CA LEU A 169 13.90 -8.90 8.65
C LEU A 169 12.62 -9.74 8.78
N LEU A 170 12.70 -11.05 8.50
CA LEU A 170 11.55 -11.97 8.50
C LEU A 170 10.88 -12.07 9.88
N SER A 171 11.67 -11.98 10.97
CA SER A 171 11.16 -11.98 12.34
C SER A 171 10.49 -10.67 12.76
N SER A 172 10.64 -9.59 11.98
CA SER A 172 10.21 -8.22 12.35
C SER A 172 9.04 -7.68 11.54
N LEU A 173 8.45 -8.52 10.68
CA LEU A 173 7.39 -8.14 9.76
C LEU A 173 6.07 -7.90 10.48
N HIS A 174 5.57 -8.89 11.23
CA HIS A 174 4.30 -8.76 11.94
C HIS A 174 4.24 -9.74 13.12
N PRO A 175 3.58 -9.40 14.27
CA PRO A 175 3.60 -10.22 15.49
C PRO A 175 3.05 -11.65 15.34
N SER A 176 2.20 -11.88 14.34
CA SER A 176 1.66 -13.20 14.05
C SER A 176 2.58 -14.08 13.18
N ILE A 177 3.63 -13.51 12.59
CA ILE A 177 4.61 -14.23 11.77
C ILE A 177 5.69 -14.79 12.70
N ARG A 178 6.07 -16.04 12.48
CA ARG A 178 7.19 -16.65 13.21
C ARG A 178 8.21 -17.16 12.21
N TRP A 179 9.41 -16.62 12.28
CA TRP A 179 10.56 -17.19 11.59
C TRP A 179 11.20 -18.26 12.47
N LYS A 180 11.35 -19.46 11.93
CA LYS A 180 12.11 -20.56 12.51
C LYS A 180 12.90 -21.18 11.38
N SER A 181 14.12 -20.70 11.20
CA SER A 181 14.97 -21.06 10.06
C SER A 181 14.93 -22.56 9.74
N PRO A 182 14.67 -22.96 8.49
CA PRO A 182 14.47 -22.14 7.29
C PRO A 182 12.99 -21.83 6.95
N VAL A 183 12.08 -21.88 7.93
CA VAL A 183 10.63 -21.83 7.72
C VAL A 183 10.01 -20.53 8.27
N LEU A 184 9.22 -19.87 7.42
CA LEU A 184 8.34 -18.78 7.82
C LEU A 184 6.92 -19.33 8.10
N GLU A 185 6.47 -19.22 9.34
CA GLU A 185 5.15 -19.66 9.79
C GLU A 185 4.17 -18.47 9.80
N LEU A 186 3.01 -18.66 9.17
CA LEU A 186 1.94 -17.68 9.03
C LEU A 186 0.62 -18.27 9.58
N PRO A 187 -0.20 -17.48 10.31
CA PRO A 187 -1.52 -17.93 10.70
C PRO A 187 -2.40 -18.09 9.45
N THR A 188 -3.16 -19.18 9.39
CA THR A 188 -4.16 -19.40 8.34
C THR A 188 -5.54 -19.13 8.91
N ALA A 189 -6.34 -18.33 8.23
CA ALA A 189 -7.74 -18.12 8.59
C ALA A 189 -8.68 -19.12 7.86
N GLY A 190 -9.87 -19.33 8.43
CA GLY A 190 -10.95 -20.12 7.81
C GLY A 190 -10.70 -21.64 7.78
N ARG A 191 -11.26 -22.32 6.78
CA ARG A 191 -11.25 -23.80 6.61
C ARG A 191 -9.83 -24.41 6.57
N TRP A 192 -8.82 -23.59 6.27
CA TRP A 192 -7.42 -23.96 6.14
C TRP A 192 -6.64 -23.86 7.47
N ALA A 193 -7.30 -23.47 8.56
CA ALA A 193 -6.76 -23.64 9.91
C ALA A 193 -6.56 -25.13 10.28
N MET A 194 -7.22 -26.04 9.57
CA MET A 194 -7.28 -27.47 9.90
C MET A 194 -6.05 -28.28 9.46
N GLU A 195 -5.29 -27.83 8.45
CA GLU A 195 -4.10 -28.55 7.96
C GLU A 195 -2.91 -27.60 7.70
N PRO A 196 -1.66 -28.03 7.90
CA PRO A 196 -0.49 -27.26 7.51
C PRO A 196 -0.38 -27.15 5.99
N LEU A 197 -0.44 -25.94 5.45
CA LEU A 197 -0.12 -25.69 4.05
C LEU A 197 1.38 -25.48 3.89
N LEU A 198 1.98 -26.04 2.85
CA LEU A 198 3.39 -25.82 2.50
C LEU A 198 3.48 -24.94 1.25
N GLY A 199 4.06 -23.74 1.41
CA GLY A 199 4.45 -22.87 0.32
C GLY A 199 5.91 -23.11 -0.05
N ARG A 200 6.22 -23.14 -1.35
CA ARG A 200 7.59 -23.21 -1.87
C ARG A 200 7.85 -22.00 -2.75
N LEU A 201 9.01 -21.39 -2.56
CA LEU A 201 9.45 -20.19 -3.29
C LEU A 201 10.17 -20.52 -4.59
N GLN A 202 10.53 -21.79 -4.81
CA GLN A 202 11.11 -22.33 -6.05
C GLN A 202 12.42 -21.65 -6.47
N GLY A 203 13.18 -21.11 -5.52
CA GLY A 203 14.41 -20.39 -5.80
C GLY A 203 14.18 -18.96 -6.31
N GLU A 204 12.93 -18.47 -6.38
CA GLU A 204 12.64 -17.10 -6.82
C GLU A 204 12.68 -16.09 -5.67
N GLY A 205 12.69 -16.55 -4.43
CA GLY A 205 12.71 -15.71 -3.24
C GLY A 205 11.36 -15.07 -2.89
N LEU A 206 11.39 -14.20 -1.87
CA LEU A 206 10.21 -13.54 -1.31
C LEU A 206 10.30 -12.02 -1.46
N VAL A 207 9.22 -11.40 -1.96
CA VAL A 207 9.02 -9.95 -1.92
C VAL A 207 8.16 -9.60 -0.72
N VAL A 208 8.72 -8.86 0.22
CA VAL A 208 8.01 -8.32 1.36
C VAL A 208 7.41 -6.96 1.00
N VAL A 209 6.11 -6.79 1.21
CA VAL A 209 5.37 -5.57 0.89
C VAL A 209 4.51 -5.16 2.09
N PRO A 210 4.77 -4.01 2.73
CA PRO A 210 3.86 -3.46 3.71
C PRO A 210 2.60 -2.91 3.03
N SER A 211 1.50 -2.88 3.77
CA SER A 211 0.24 -2.32 3.28
C SER A 211 -0.56 -1.68 4.41
N VAL A 212 -1.24 -0.57 4.09
CA VAL A 212 -2.15 0.12 5.02
C VAL A 212 -3.49 -0.61 5.09
N PHE A 213 -3.97 -1.15 3.96
CA PHE A 213 -5.30 -1.74 3.86
C PHE A 213 -5.33 -3.28 3.89
N CYS A 214 -4.24 -3.95 4.27
CA CYS A 214 -4.20 -5.41 4.44
C CYS A 214 -4.89 -5.87 5.75
N ALA A 215 -6.22 -5.80 5.82
CA ALA A 215 -6.98 -6.08 7.05
C ALA A 215 -6.95 -7.55 7.53
N THR A 216 -6.62 -8.51 6.67
CA THR A 216 -6.66 -9.95 6.98
C THR A 216 -5.47 -10.46 7.77
N GLY A 217 -4.46 -9.61 7.98
CA GLY A 217 -3.15 -10.02 8.47
C GLY A 217 -2.22 -10.44 7.32
N PRO A 218 -1.00 -10.87 7.65
CA PRO A 218 0.01 -11.24 6.64
C PRO A 218 -0.51 -12.28 5.66
N THR A 219 -0.50 -11.94 4.38
CA THR A 219 -1.10 -12.72 3.29
C THR A 219 -0.07 -12.94 2.18
N PRO A 220 0.35 -14.20 1.93
CA PRO A 220 1.26 -14.52 0.85
C PRO A 220 0.52 -14.85 -0.45
N TYR A 221 1.14 -14.46 -1.55
CA TYR A 221 0.71 -14.68 -2.92
C TYR A 221 1.81 -15.43 -3.66
N PHE A 222 1.45 -16.57 -4.27
CA PHE A 222 2.38 -17.47 -4.93
C PHE A 222 2.05 -17.50 -6.43
N PRO A 223 2.70 -16.66 -7.25
CA PRO A 223 2.52 -16.73 -8.68
C PRO A 223 3.13 -18.03 -9.23
N HIS A 224 2.45 -18.64 -10.20
CA HIS A 224 2.88 -19.89 -10.83
C HIS A 224 3.64 -19.69 -12.16
N ASP A 225 4.09 -18.47 -12.42
CA ASP A 225 4.70 -18.03 -13.69
C ASP A 225 6.19 -17.65 -13.56
N GLY A 226 6.87 -18.18 -12.54
CA GLY A 226 8.31 -17.94 -12.31
C GLY A 226 8.62 -16.60 -11.65
N ARG A 227 7.61 -15.84 -11.21
CA ARG A 227 7.82 -14.64 -10.40
C ARG A 227 8.05 -14.99 -8.92
N PRO A 228 8.73 -14.10 -8.16
CA PRO A 228 8.88 -14.29 -6.73
C PRO A 228 7.53 -14.24 -6.02
N ALA A 229 7.39 -15.01 -4.94
CA ALA A 229 6.22 -14.90 -4.07
C ALA A 229 6.19 -13.51 -3.43
N VAL A 230 4.98 -13.04 -3.12
CA VAL A 230 4.77 -11.73 -2.52
C VAL A 230 4.09 -11.91 -1.17
N LEU A 231 4.70 -11.44 -0.09
CA LEU A 231 4.09 -11.38 1.24
C LEU A 231 3.64 -9.95 1.51
N VAL A 232 2.32 -9.74 1.44
CA VAL A 232 1.71 -8.49 1.87
C VAL A 232 1.40 -8.57 3.36
N TYR A 233 1.75 -7.55 4.14
CA TYR A 233 1.43 -7.53 5.57
C TYR A 233 0.95 -6.14 6.03
N PRO A 234 0.05 -6.09 7.04
CA PRO A 234 -0.44 -4.81 7.54
C PRO A 234 0.62 -4.07 8.34
N ILE A 235 0.66 -2.75 8.16
CA ILE A 235 1.34 -1.83 9.06
C ILE A 235 0.32 -1.10 9.96
N ALA A 236 0.77 -0.67 11.14
CA ALA A 236 -0.03 0.22 11.98
C ALA A 236 -0.25 1.53 11.22
N SER A 237 -1.51 1.95 11.09
CA SER A 237 -1.89 3.10 10.26
C SER A 237 -2.83 4.08 10.95
N ASP A 238 -3.14 3.85 12.23
CA ASP A 238 -4.11 4.66 12.97
C ASP A 238 -3.73 6.15 12.98
N GLU A 239 -2.42 6.46 13.02
CA GLU A 239 -1.87 7.81 12.98
C GLU A 239 -2.07 8.52 11.62
N LEU A 240 -2.22 7.79 10.51
CA LEU A 240 -2.52 8.38 9.19
C LEU A 240 -3.86 9.12 9.19
N TRP A 241 -4.77 8.61 10.02
CA TRP A 241 -6.18 8.98 10.03
C TRP A 241 -6.51 10.03 11.10
N THR A 242 -5.61 10.25 12.06
CA THR A 242 -5.74 11.27 13.11
C THR A 242 -5.13 12.62 12.72
N SER A 243 -4.63 12.77 11.49
CA SER A 243 -3.84 13.92 11.01
C SER A 243 -4.54 15.30 10.97
N THR A 244 -5.82 15.39 11.34
CA THR A 244 -6.52 16.67 11.52
C THR A 244 -6.03 17.45 12.76
N SER A 245 -5.58 16.77 13.81
CA SER A 245 -5.05 17.42 15.03
C SER A 245 -3.63 17.97 14.83
N SER A 246 -2.80 17.27 14.08
CA SER A 246 -1.38 17.57 13.87
C SER A 246 -1.12 18.75 12.94
N SER A 247 -1.91 18.85 11.85
CA SER A 247 -1.92 20.04 10.99
C SER A 247 -2.27 21.30 11.80
N THR A 248 -3.13 21.17 12.81
CA THR A 248 -3.53 22.27 13.71
C THR A 248 -2.41 22.68 14.68
N ALA A 249 -1.64 21.72 15.20
CA ALA A 249 -0.50 22.00 16.08
C ALA A 249 0.63 22.74 15.35
N LEU A 250 1.03 22.28 14.16
CA LEU A 250 2.00 22.99 13.32
C LEU A 250 1.49 24.35 12.86
N ALA A 251 0.22 24.45 12.48
CA ALA A 251 -0.38 25.73 12.10
C ALA A 251 -0.40 26.73 13.28
N THR A 252 -0.59 26.25 14.51
CA THR A 252 -0.49 27.07 15.73
C THR A 252 0.94 27.55 15.97
N LEU A 253 1.94 26.69 15.79
CA LEU A 253 3.34 27.02 16.07
C LEU A 253 4.00 27.88 14.98
N LEU A 254 3.79 27.54 13.71
CA LEU A 254 4.51 28.12 12.55
C LEU A 254 3.64 29.11 11.77
N GLY A 255 2.32 29.08 11.99
CA GLY A 255 1.34 29.70 11.11
C GLY A 255 0.92 28.74 9.98
N ARG A 256 -0.35 28.83 9.58
CA ARG A 256 -0.99 27.96 8.56
C ARG A 256 -0.14 27.78 7.30
N THR A 257 0.32 28.87 6.71
CA THR A 257 1.05 28.84 5.43
C THR A 257 2.44 28.22 5.56
N ARG A 258 3.15 28.45 6.67
CA ARG A 258 4.47 27.82 6.90
C ARG A 258 4.34 26.34 7.23
N ALA A 259 3.31 25.95 7.97
CA ALA A 259 2.99 24.54 8.21
C ALA A 259 2.67 23.81 6.89
N ALA A 260 1.84 24.41 6.03
CA ALA A 260 1.55 23.87 4.71
C ALA A 260 2.80 23.81 3.80
N MET A 261 3.66 24.82 3.85
CA MET A 261 4.95 24.81 3.13
C MET A 261 5.89 23.70 3.63
N LEU A 262 5.98 23.49 4.94
CA LEU A 262 6.78 22.41 5.54
C LEU A 262 6.26 21.03 5.10
N GLN A 263 4.94 20.84 5.05
CA GLN A 263 4.33 19.62 4.52
C GLN A 263 4.61 19.44 3.02
N ALA A 264 4.47 20.50 2.22
CA ALA A 264 4.73 20.44 0.78
C ALA A 264 6.19 20.11 0.44
N LEU A 265 7.14 20.56 1.28
CA LEU A 265 8.56 20.25 1.15
C LEU A 265 8.90 18.78 1.39
N ALA A 266 8.04 18.00 2.07
CA ALA A 266 8.25 16.56 2.26
C ALA A 266 8.25 15.79 0.93
N ALA A 267 7.43 16.23 -0.03
CA ALA A 267 7.41 15.69 -1.39
C ALA A 267 8.55 16.24 -2.28
N GLY A 268 9.33 17.21 -1.77
CA GLY A 268 10.33 17.95 -2.52
C GLY A 268 9.74 18.78 -3.67
N GLY A 269 10.58 19.59 -4.32
CA GLY A 269 10.20 20.26 -5.57
C GLY A 269 10.74 21.67 -5.71
N THR A 270 10.43 22.27 -6.85
CA THR A 270 10.80 23.66 -7.16
C THR A 270 9.89 24.66 -6.45
N THR A 271 10.34 25.91 -6.33
CA THR A 271 9.51 26.98 -5.73
C THR A 271 8.15 27.11 -6.41
N THR A 272 8.08 26.93 -7.74
CA THR A 272 6.83 27.00 -8.50
C THR A 272 5.87 25.89 -8.10
N GLU A 273 6.35 24.65 -8.04
CA GLU A 273 5.53 23.50 -7.65
C GLU A 273 5.07 23.60 -6.19
N LEU A 274 5.90 24.18 -5.30
CA LEU A 274 5.52 24.45 -3.92
C LEU A 274 4.45 25.54 -3.81
N ALA A 275 4.55 26.60 -4.63
CA ALA A 275 3.57 27.68 -4.69
C ALA A 275 2.19 27.16 -5.12
N GLU A 276 2.16 26.32 -6.16
CA GLU A 276 0.95 25.67 -6.65
C GLU A 276 0.32 24.74 -5.61
N ARG A 277 1.12 23.88 -4.97
CA ARG A 277 0.63 22.95 -3.93
C ARG A 277 0.04 23.65 -2.72
N VAL A 278 0.65 24.76 -2.30
CA VAL A 278 0.23 25.50 -1.09
C VAL A 278 -0.84 26.56 -1.41
N GLY A 279 -1.01 26.92 -2.68
CA GLY A 279 -1.97 27.95 -3.10
C GLY A 279 -1.52 29.38 -2.76
N VAL A 280 -0.22 29.66 -2.87
CA VAL A 280 0.36 30.99 -2.59
C VAL A 280 1.12 31.53 -3.80
N SER A 281 1.43 32.83 -3.80
CA SER A 281 2.26 33.42 -4.86
C SER A 281 3.68 32.85 -4.84
N LEU A 282 4.36 32.86 -5.99
CA LEU A 282 5.75 32.42 -6.12
C LEU A 282 6.69 33.19 -5.16
N ALA A 283 6.45 34.49 -4.98
CA ALA A 283 7.21 35.32 -4.05
C ALA A 283 7.00 34.88 -2.59
N SER A 284 5.75 34.59 -2.20
CA SER A 284 5.42 34.08 -0.87
C SER A 284 6.01 32.68 -0.63
N ALA A 285 5.97 31.80 -1.64
CA ALA A 285 6.59 30.48 -1.56
C ALA A 285 8.10 30.56 -1.35
N SER A 286 8.81 31.39 -2.13
CA SER A 286 10.25 31.65 -1.95
C SER A 286 10.57 32.19 -0.56
N GLN A 287 9.74 33.10 -0.04
CA GLN A 287 9.93 33.68 1.30
C GLN A 287 9.75 32.61 2.39
N HIS A 288 8.72 31.77 2.30
CA HIS A 288 8.49 30.69 3.26
C HIS A 288 9.58 29.61 3.19
N ALA A 289 10.00 29.19 2.00
CA ALA A 289 11.10 28.25 1.81
C ALA A 289 12.42 28.79 2.40
N THR A 290 12.69 30.09 2.22
CA THR A 290 13.86 30.74 2.82
C THR A 290 13.80 30.75 4.34
N ALA A 291 12.67 31.13 4.94
CA ALA A 291 12.52 31.13 6.39
C ALA A 291 12.68 29.72 7.00
N LEU A 292 12.12 28.70 6.34
CA LEU A 292 12.27 27.30 6.79
C LEU A 292 13.71 26.80 6.64
N ARG A 293 14.44 27.25 5.61
CA ARG A 293 15.86 26.95 5.42
C ARG A 293 16.73 27.62 6.48
N GLU A 294 16.46 28.88 6.81
CA GLU A 294 17.15 29.62 7.88
C GLU A 294 16.91 28.99 9.26
N ALA A 295 15.72 28.43 9.48
CA ALA A 295 15.40 27.63 10.68
C ALA A 295 16.02 26.22 10.66
N GLY A 296 16.76 25.84 9.62
CA GLY A 296 17.36 24.52 9.48
C GLY A 296 16.36 23.39 9.19
N LEU A 297 15.12 23.71 8.82
CA LEU A 297 14.05 22.74 8.52
C LEU A 297 14.00 22.35 7.03
N ALA A 298 14.51 23.21 6.15
CA ALA A 298 14.55 22.97 4.71
C ALA A 298 15.97 23.06 4.16
N VAL A 299 16.21 22.36 3.06
CA VAL A 299 17.43 22.42 2.27
C VAL A 299 17.09 22.73 0.82
N SER A 300 17.95 23.49 0.15
CA SER A 300 17.82 23.79 -1.27
C SER A 300 19.06 23.25 -2.00
N VAL A 301 18.85 22.42 -3.03
CA VAL A 301 19.92 21.86 -3.87
C VAL A 301 19.69 22.27 -5.31
N ARG A 302 20.74 22.79 -5.97
CA ARG A 302 20.64 23.21 -7.36
C ARG A 302 20.81 21.99 -8.25
N GLU A 303 19.76 21.64 -8.97
CA GLU A 303 19.76 20.53 -9.91
C GLU A 303 19.63 21.09 -11.33
N ARG A 304 20.73 21.06 -12.08
CA ARG A 304 20.86 21.71 -13.39
C ARG A 304 20.46 23.19 -13.32
N ASN A 305 19.36 23.55 -14.00
CA ASN A 305 18.88 24.92 -14.14
C ASN A 305 17.76 25.25 -13.14
N LYS A 306 17.43 24.33 -12.21
CA LYS A 306 16.31 24.46 -11.27
C LYS A 306 16.81 24.35 -9.83
N MET A 307 16.19 25.13 -8.94
CA MET A 307 16.41 25.04 -7.49
C MET A 307 15.39 24.05 -6.93
N GLN A 308 15.86 22.90 -6.44
CA GLN A 308 15.03 21.94 -5.72
C GLN A 308 15.07 22.25 -4.24
N HIS A 309 13.93 22.12 -3.58
CA HIS A 309 13.81 22.24 -2.13
C HIS A 309 13.33 20.92 -1.55
N GLY A 310 13.76 20.63 -0.33
CA GLY A 310 13.32 19.46 0.44
C GLY A 310 13.49 19.69 1.93
N LEU A 311 13.09 18.72 2.73
CA LEU A 311 13.28 18.76 4.19
C LEU A 311 14.70 18.34 4.59
N THR A 312 15.20 18.96 5.66
CA THR A 312 16.34 18.41 6.40
C THR A 312 15.87 17.27 7.32
N PRO A 313 16.78 16.48 7.91
CA PRO A 313 16.41 15.53 8.96
C PRO A 313 15.67 16.17 10.14
N LEU A 314 16.01 17.43 10.49
CA LEU A 314 15.29 18.18 11.53
C LEU A 314 13.88 18.58 11.07
N GLY A 315 13.74 19.07 9.84
CA GLY A 315 12.43 19.39 9.26
C GLY A 315 11.50 18.18 9.20
N GLN A 316 12.06 17.03 8.80
CA GLN A 316 11.37 15.75 8.82
C GLN A 316 10.96 15.35 10.24
N ALA A 317 11.86 15.45 11.23
CA ALA A 317 11.55 15.11 12.61
C ALA A 317 10.51 16.05 13.25
N VAL A 318 10.50 17.34 12.90
CA VAL A 318 9.48 18.31 13.35
C VAL A 318 8.13 17.98 12.73
N LEU A 319 8.11 17.67 11.44
CA LEU A 319 6.91 17.23 10.75
C LEU A 319 6.36 15.95 11.41
N GLU A 320 7.20 14.93 11.61
CA GLU A 320 6.82 13.66 12.25
C GLU A 320 6.39 13.80 13.71
N ARG A 321 7.06 14.64 14.52
CA ARG A 321 6.70 14.84 15.94
C ARG A 321 5.41 15.62 16.11
N ALA A 322 5.14 16.56 15.23
CA ALA A 322 3.87 17.26 15.28
C ALA A 322 2.72 16.43 14.71
N LEU A 323 3.03 15.36 13.97
CA LEU A 323 2.10 14.31 13.53
C LEU A 323 1.77 13.27 14.62
N ARG A 324 2.44 13.28 15.79
CA ARG A 324 2.15 12.45 16.97
C ARG A 324 1.34 13.21 18.01
#